data_AF-A0A4S5ATB3-F1
#
_entry.id   AF-A0A4S5ATB3-F1
#
_cell.length_a   1.000
_cell.length_b   1.000
_cell.length_c   1.000
_cell.angle_alpha   90.00
_cell.angle_beta   90.00
_cell.angle_gamma   90.00
#
_symmetry.space_group_name_H-M   'P 1'
#
loop_
_entity.id
_entity.type
_entity.pdbx_description
1 polymer ?
#
loop_
_entity_poly.entity_id
_entity_poly.type
_entity_poly.pdbx_seq_one_letter_code
_entity_poly.pdbx_strand_id
1 'polypeptide(L)'
;MNEMNEPPVGGPQDDGPQRDQPQEQPQPHDVGSVGEEAVKLFGALADLARQHAGDAGGTFSGLAGQAAAMAHEVNEHLATDSPECTYCPVCRVVHVVRETSPEVKAHLMVAASSLMQAAAGLMETLPPPTGTGASARGPAVERIDLDEADDAGDESDHNDPGANP
;
A
#
# COMPACT_ATOMS: atom_id res chain seq x y z
N MET A 1 -3.03 75.82 14.95
CA MET A 1 -3.96 75.96 13.81
C MET A 1 -4.53 74.59 13.51
N ASN A 2 -5.85 74.57 13.33
CA ASN A 2 -6.74 73.42 13.24
C ASN A 2 -6.65 72.62 11.92
N GLU A 3 -7.21 71.39 11.97
CA GLU A 3 -8.12 70.78 10.95
C GLU A 3 -7.49 70.36 9.61
N MET A 4 -7.73 69.21 8.96
CA MET A 4 -8.75 68.15 8.99
C MET A 4 -8.13 66.91 8.29
N ASN A 5 -8.36 65.69 8.76
CA ASN A 5 -8.87 64.62 7.89
C ASN A 5 -9.37 63.44 8.73
N GLU A 6 -10.66 63.14 8.60
CA GLU A 6 -11.37 62.09 9.32
C GLU A 6 -10.97 60.67 8.88
N PRO A 7 -11.18 59.66 9.75
CA PRO A 7 -11.00 58.25 9.41
C PRO A 7 -12.17 57.72 8.56
N PRO A 8 -11.94 56.82 7.58
CA PRO A 8 -13.06 56.11 6.98
C PRO A 8 -13.64 55.12 8.00
N VAL A 9 -14.87 55.40 8.43
CA VAL A 9 -15.72 54.46 9.16
C VAL A 9 -16.13 53.35 8.19
N GLY A 10 -15.44 52.21 8.26
CA GLY A 10 -15.88 50.97 7.61
C GLY A 10 -17.16 50.48 8.28
N GLY A 11 -18.22 50.29 7.49
CA GLY A 11 -19.54 49.87 7.96
C GLY A 11 -19.55 48.48 8.61
N PRO A 12 -20.67 48.09 9.23
CA PRO A 12 -20.83 46.77 9.84
C PRO A 12 -20.59 45.70 8.78
N GLN A 13 -19.66 44.80 9.04
CA GLN A 13 -19.57 43.56 8.29
C GLN A 13 -20.84 42.75 8.62
N ASP A 14 -21.73 42.58 7.64
CA ASP A 14 -22.78 41.58 7.69
C ASP A 14 -22.12 40.19 7.59
N ASP A 15 -21.67 39.67 8.72
CA ASP A 15 -21.36 38.25 8.92
C ASP A 15 -22.68 37.49 8.77
N GLY A 16 -23.02 37.11 7.54
CA GLY A 16 -24.11 36.17 7.27
C GLY A 16 -23.90 34.91 8.12
N PRO A 17 -24.99 34.23 8.54
CA PRO A 17 -24.86 33.03 9.37
C PRO A 17 -24.02 32.01 8.59
N GLN A 18 -22.80 31.79 9.05
CA GLN A 18 -21.95 30.69 8.64
C GLN A 18 -22.82 29.46 8.80
N ARG A 19 -23.29 28.89 7.69
CA ARG A 19 -23.98 27.61 7.73
C ARG A 19 -22.98 26.65 8.34
N ASP A 20 -23.26 26.23 9.57
CA ASP A 20 -22.63 25.08 10.21
C ASP A 20 -22.76 23.92 9.22
N GLN A 21 -21.75 23.77 8.36
CA GLN A 21 -21.51 22.49 7.74
C GLN A 21 -21.15 21.59 8.91
N PRO A 22 -21.86 20.47 9.14
CA PRO A 22 -21.38 19.44 10.04
C PRO A 22 -19.96 19.14 9.60
N GLN A 23 -18.99 19.55 10.40
CA GLN A 23 -17.62 19.12 10.18
C GLN A 23 -17.68 17.62 10.37
N GLU A 24 -17.66 16.88 9.25
CA GLU A 24 -17.45 15.45 9.21
C GLU A 24 -16.10 15.24 9.92
N GLN A 25 -16.18 14.97 11.22
CA GLN A 25 -15.00 14.73 12.04
C GLN A 25 -14.27 13.56 11.37
N PRO A 26 -12.95 13.66 11.11
CA PRO A 26 -12.18 12.55 10.60
C PRO A 26 -12.39 11.39 11.57
N GLN A 27 -13.23 10.42 11.18
CA GLN A 27 -13.56 9.31 12.04
C GLN A 27 -12.24 8.60 12.32
N PRO A 28 -11.78 8.54 13.58
CA PRO A 28 -10.59 7.80 13.92
C PRO A 28 -10.83 6.38 13.44
N HIS A 29 -9.96 5.92 12.53
CA HIS A 29 -10.04 4.59 11.98
C HIS A 29 -9.68 3.63 13.10
N ASP A 30 -10.71 3.20 13.83
CA ASP A 30 -10.59 2.29 14.94
C ASP A 30 -10.19 0.94 14.34
N VAL A 31 -8.93 0.59 14.52
CA VAL A 31 -8.43 -0.72 14.10
C VAL A 31 -9.19 -1.78 14.89
N GLY A 32 -9.89 -2.68 14.19
CA GLY A 32 -10.69 -3.72 14.81
C GLY A 32 -9.83 -4.68 15.64
N SER A 33 -10.48 -5.67 16.26
CA SER A 33 -9.76 -6.75 16.94
C SER A 33 -8.73 -7.40 16.01
N VAL A 34 -7.56 -7.77 16.54
CA VAL A 34 -6.53 -8.53 15.80
C VAL A 34 -7.12 -9.78 15.14
N GLY A 35 -8.09 -10.43 15.79
CA GLY A 35 -8.78 -11.59 15.21
C GLY A 35 -9.62 -11.25 13.99
N GLU A 36 -10.36 -10.15 14.04
CA GLU A 36 -11.19 -9.67 12.93
C GLU A 36 -10.31 -9.27 11.73
N GLU A 37 -9.24 -8.53 11.98
CA GLU A 37 -8.29 -8.13 10.93
C GLU A 37 -7.53 -9.34 10.36
N ALA A 38 -7.20 -10.34 11.18
CA ALA A 38 -6.61 -11.58 10.69
C ALA A 38 -7.58 -12.33 9.76
N VAL A 39 -8.87 -12.41 10.11
CA VAL A 39 -9.90 -13.02 9.23
C VAL A 39 -9.99 -12.28 7.90
N LYS A 40 -9.96 -10.95 7.90
CA LYS A 40 -9.94 -10.15 6.67
C LYS A 40 -8.68 -10.43 5.84
N LEU A 41 -7.51 -10.52 6.46
CA LEU A 41 -6.26 -10.87 5.79
C LEU A 41 -6.33 -12.25 5.15
N PHE A 42 -6.82 -13.26 5.88
CA PHE A 42 -7.00 -14.61 5.35
C PHE A 42 -8.01 -14.65 4.21
N GLY A 43 -9.08 -13.84 4.28
CA GLY A 43 -10.04 -13.66 3.19
C GLY A 43 -9.38 -13.14 1.93
N ALA A 44 -8.63 -12.03 2.04
CA ALA A 44 -7.90 -11.44 0.91
C ALA A 44 -6.85 -12.40 0.32
N LEU A 45 -6.13 -13.13 1.18
CA LEU A 45 -5.17 -14.14 0.75
C LEU A 45 -5.84 -15.31 0.02
N ALA A 46 -7.00 -15.77 0.51
CA ALA A 46 -7.76 -16.83 -0.14
C ALA A 46 -8.30 -16.38 -1.51
N ASP A 47 -8.73 -15.11 -1.64
CA ASP A 47 -9.11 -14.53 -2.93
C ASP A 47 -7.94 -14.45 -3.90
N LEU A 48 -6.76 -14.05 -3.43
CA LEU A 48 -5.53 -14.03 -4.23
C LEU A 48 -5.13 -15.44 -4.67
N ALA A 49 -5.16 -16.41 -3.75
CA ALA A 49 -4.87 -17.80 -4.06
C ALA A 49 -5.84 -18.36 -5.11
N ARG A 50 -7.14 -18.04 -5.03
CA ARG A 50 -8.13 -18.41 -6.06
C ARG A 50 -7.81 -17.79 -7.41
N GLN A 51 -7.31 -16.55 -7.45
CA GLN A 51 -6.92 -15.86 -8.68
C GLN A 51 -5.68 -16.49 -9.33
N HIS A 52 -4.69 -16.92 -8.54
CA HIS A 52 -3.45 -17.49 -9.06
C HIS A 52 -3.43 -19.03 -9.18
N ALA A 53 -4.39 -19.74 -8.56
CA ALA A 53 -4.53 -21.19 -8.71
C ALA A 53 -4.87 -21.61 -10.15
N GLY A 54 -5.42 -20.70 -10.96
CA GLY A 54 -5.65 -20.92 -12.39
C GLY A 54 -4.37 -21.01 -13.24
N ASP A 55 -3.26 -20.41 -12.77
CA ASP A 55 -1.98 -20.35 -13.49
C ASP A 55 -0.92 -21.34 -12.94
N ALA A 56 -1.22 -22.04 -11.84
CA ALA A 56 -0.29 -22.90 -11.10
C ALA A 56 -0.22 -24.35 -11.64
N GLY A 57 -0.15 -24.53 -12.96
CA GLY A 57 -0.01 -25.84 -13.62
C GLY A 57 1.40 -26.45 -13.55
N GLY A 58 2.25 -26.06 -12.59
CA GLY A 58 3.68 -26.40 -12.55
C GLY A 58 4.15 -26.95 -11.20
N THR A 59 5.00 -27.98 -11.26
CA THR A 59 5.51 -28.80 -10.15
C THR A 59 6.14 -28.01 -9.00
N PHE A 60 5.86 -28.43 -7.76
CA PHE A 60 6.35 -27.86 -6.48
C PHE A 60 7.85 -27.53 -6.43
N SER A 61 8.71 -28.28 -7.12
CA SER A 61 10.17 -28.04 -7.15
C SER A 61 10.56 -26.77 -7.93
N GLY A 62 9.83 -26.43 -9.00
CA GLY A 62 10.05 -25.19 -9.76
C GLY A 62 9.66 -23.97 -8.95
N LEU A 63 8.51 -24.05 -8.27
CA LEU A 63 8.03 -23.01 -7.35
C LEU A 63 9.02 -22.77 -6.21
N ALA A 64 9.57 -23.84 -5.60
CA ALA A 64 10.57 -23.71 -4.54
C ALA A 64 11.85 -23.00 -5.03
N GLY A 65 12.31 -23.32 -6.25
CA GLY A 65 13.45 -22.65 -6.88
C GLY A 65 13.19 -21.18 -7.19
N GLN A 66 12.03 -20.85 -7.75
CA GLN A 66 11.64 -19.45 -7.98
C GLN A 66 11.52 -18.67 -6.66
N ALA A 67 10.89 -19.27 -5.64
CA ALA A 67 10.72 -18.61 -4.34
C ALA A 67 12.08 -18.32 -3.69
N ALA A 68 13.05 -19.23 -3.79
CA ALA A 68 14.39 -19.02 -3.26
C ALA A 68 15.13 -17.87 -3.97
N ALA A 69 15.01 -17.77 -5.30
CA ALA A 69 15.60 -16.68 -6.08
C ALA A 69 14.99 -15.31 -5.73
N MET A 70 13.65 -15.24 -5.68
CA MET A 70 12.93 -14.03 -5.29
C MET A 70 13.26 -13.61 -3.86
N ALA A 71 13.33 -14.57 -2.93
CA ALA A 71 13.71 -14.30 -1.56
C ALA A 71 15.15 -13.74 -1.46
N HIS A 72 16.06 -14.22 -2.30
CA HIS A 72 17.43 -13.70 -2.32
C HIS A 72 17.48 -12.25 -2.84
N GLU A 73 16.78 -11.94 -3.93
CA GLU A 73 16.72 -10.59 -4.51
C GLU A 73 16.07 -9.59 -3.54
N VAL A 74 14.96 -9.99 -2.93
CA VAL A 74 14.29 -9.20 -1.89
C VAL A 74 15.19 -9.01 -0.66
N ASN A 75 15.96 -10.03 -0.27
CA ASN A 75 16.89 -9.94 0.85
C ASN A 75 18.02 -8.93 0.61
N GLU A 76 18.52 -8.81 -0.63
CA GLU A 76 19.52 -7.79 -1.00
C GLU A 76 18.96 -6.36 -0.83
N HIS A 77 17.66 -6.17 -1.00
CA HIS A 77 17.02 -4.84 -0.89
C HIS A 77 16.38 -4.55 0.48
N LEU A 78 16.01 -5.55 1.28
CA LEU A 78 15.33 -5.40 2.58
C LEU A 78 16.26 -5.36 3.80
N ALA A 79 17.57 -5.19 3.62
CA ALA A 79 18.54 -5.38 4.71
C ALA A 79 19.73 -4.43 4.67
N THR A 80 19.52 -3.19 4.25
CA THR A 80 20.58 -2.16 4.19
C THR A 80 20.97 -1.58 5.56
N ASP A 81 20.44 -2.12 6.68
CA ASP A 81 20.61 -1.63 8.06
C ASP A 81 20.37 -0.12 8.22
N SER A 82 19.54 0.43 7.35
CA SER A 82 19.29 1.86 7.27
C SER A 82 18.14 2.28 8.19
N PRO A 83 18.14 3.53 8.69
CA PRO A 83 17.19 3.98 9.71
C PRO A 83 15.73 3.89 9.25
N GLU A 84 15.46 3.94 7.93
CA GLU A 84 14.14 3.74 7.33
C GLU A 84 13.56 2.33 7.56
N CYS A 85 14.39 1.31 7.82
CA CYS A 85 13.92 -0.04 8.15
C CYS A 85 13.17 -0.14 9.49
N THR A 86 13.28 0.88 10.36
CA THR A 86 12.54 0.92 11.63
C THR A 86 11.05 1.27 11.45
N TYR A 87 10.69 1.87 10.30
CA TYR A 87 9.33 2.33 10.00
C TYR A 87 8.62 1.46 8.95
N CYS A 88 9.35 0.72 8.12
CA CYS A 88 8.77 -0.18 7.13
C CYS A 88 8.15 -1.44 7.78
N PRO A 89 6.86 -1.75 7.57
CA PRO A 89 6.21 -2.91 8.18
C PRO A 89 6.81 -4.25 7.71
N VAL A 90 7.29 -4.32 6.47
CA VAL A 90 7.97 -5.50 5.94
C VAL A 90 9.29 -5.73 6.66
N CYS A 91 10.10 -4.68 6.82
CA CYS A 91 11.39 -4.76 7.52
C CYS A 91 11.21 -5.15 9.00
N ARG A 92 10.15 -4.66 9.65
CA ARG A 92 9.83 -5.06 11.04
C ARG A 92 9.51 -6.56 11.13
N VAL A 93 8.77 -7.12 10.18
CA VAL A 93 8.49 -8.57 10.15
C VAL A 93 9.78 -9.36 9.89
N VAL A 94 10.60 -8.95 8.92
CA VAL A 94 11.89 -9.61 8.61
C VAL A 94 12.81 -9.60 9.83
N HIS A 95 12.87 -8.49 10.56
CA HIS A 95 13.68 -8.37 11.77
C HIS A 95 13.25 -9.38 12.85
N VAL A 96 11.95 -9.47 13.14
CA VAL A 96 11.40 -10.46 14.09
C VAL A 96 11.74 -11.89 13.67
N VAL A 97 11.58 -12.21 12.38
CA VAL A 97 11.94 -13.55 11.86
C VAL A 97 13.44 -13.80 11.98
N ARG A 98 14.29 -12.82 11.73
CA ARG A 98 15.74 -12.98 11.86
C ARG A 98 16.18 -13.21 13.30
N GLU A 99 15.61 -12.47 14.26
CA GLU A 99 15.91 -12.57 15.68
C GLU A 99 15.41 -13.86 16.35
N THR A 100 14.45 -14.57 15.75
CA THR A 100 14.04 -15.87 16.30
C THR A 100 15.18 -16.89 16.29
N SER A 101 15.35 -17.59 17.41
CA SER A 101 16.35 -18.65 17.56
C SER A 101 16.16 -19.78 16.52
N PRO A 102 17.25 -20.43 16.08
CA PRO A 102 17.17 -21.52 15.11
C PRO A 102 16.33 -22.71 15.60
N GLU A 103 16.29 -22.96 16.91
CA GLU A 103 15.42 -23.99 17.50
C GLU A 103 13.94 -23.64 17.33
N VAL A 104 13.55 -22.39 17.59
CA VAL A 104 12.16 -21.93 17.39
C VAL A 104 11.78 -21.97 15.92
N LYS A 105 12.69 -21.57 15.02
CA LYS A 105 12.47 -21.68 13.57
C LYS A 105 12.19 -23.12 13.14
N ALA A 106 12.95 -24.09 13.68
CA ALA A 106 12.72 -25.50 13.38
C ALA A 106 11.31 -25.96 13.82
N HIS A 107 10.88 -25.58 15.03
CA HIS A 107 9.53 -25.89 15.51
C HIS A 107 8.43 -25.24 14.67
N LEU A 108 8.63 -23.99 14.25
CA LEU A 108 7.70 -23.30 13.36
C LEU A 108 7.59 -23.98 11.99
N MET A 109 8.70 -24.44 11.41
CA MET A 109 8.69 -25.20 10.16
C MET A 109 7.92 -26.52 10.28
N VAL A 110 8.07 -27.23 11.40
CA VAL A 110 7.29 -28.46 11.67
C VAL A 110 5.79 -28.14 11.82
N ALA A 111 5.45 -27.07 12.53
CA ALA A 111 4.05 -26.63 12.65
C ALA A 111 3.46 -26.21 11.29
N ALA A 112 4.23 -25.45 10.50
CA ALA A 112 3.82 -24.98 9.18
C ALA A 112 3.59 -26.15 8.22
N SER A 113 4.47 -27.15 8.20
CA SER A 113 4.28 -28.35 7.37
C SER A 113 3.04 -29.14 7.77
N SER A 114 2.78 -29.29 9.08
CA SER A 114 1.56 -29.95 9.59
C SER A 114 0.29 -29.18 9.19
N LEU A 115 0.33 -27.83 9.24
CA LEU A 115 -0.77 -26.98 8.79
C LEU A 115 -1.03 -27.12 7.29
N MET A 116 0.02 -27.12 6.46
CA MET A 116 -0.11 -27.30 5.01
C MET A 116 -0.68 -28.66 4.65
N GLN A 117 -0.29 -29.72 5.37
CA GLN A 117 -0.85 -31.06 5.20
C GLN A 117 -2.34 -31.10 5.56
N ALA A 118 -2.74 -30.44 6.66
CA ALA A 118 -4.14 -30.32 7.03
C ALA A 118 -4.94 -29.54 5.98
N ALA A 119 -4.39 -28.43 5.47
CA ALA A 119 -5.01 -27.64 4.41
C ALA A 119 -5.17 -28.46 3.11
N ALA A 120 -4.16 -29.24 2.72
CA ALA A 120 -4.24 -30.14 1.57
C ALA A 120 -5.34 -31.19 1.74
N GLY A 121 -5.46 -31.78 2.93
CA GLY A 121 -6.55 -32.71 3.26
C GLY A 121 -7.93 -32.08 3.17
N LEU A 122 -8.10 -30.82 3.60
CA LEU A 122 -9.35 -30.09 3.45
C LEU A 122 -9.68 -29.81 1.98
N MET A 123 -8.69 -29.44 1.16
CA MET A 123 -8.91 -29.19 -0.27
C MET A 123 -9.34 -30.44 -1.04
N GLU A 124 -8.85 -31.62 -0.65
CA GLU A 124 -9.28 -32.91 -1.25
C GLU A 124 -10.77 -33.21 -1.00
N THR A 125 -11.35 -32.66 0.07
CA THR A 125 -12.77 -32.85 0.39
C THR A 125 -13.71 -31.89 -0.37
N LEU A 126 -13.17 -30.94 -1.12
CA LEU A 126 -13.98 -29.98 -1.87
C LEU A 126 -14.42 -30.58 -3.22
N PRO A 127 -15.73 -30.55 -3.55
CA PRO A 127 -16.20 -30.96 -4.87
C PRO A 127 -15.63 -30.04 -5.96
N PRO A 128 -15.39 -30.56 -7.19
CA PRO A 128 -14.85 -29.76 -8.28
C PRO A 128 -15.77 -28.57 -8.61
N PRO A 129 -15.22 -27.39 -8.92
CA PRO A 129 -16.01 -26.20 -9.14
C PRO A 129 -16.90 -26.34 -10.38
N THR A 130 -18.22 -26.34 -10.16
CA THR A 130 -19.22 -26.14 -11.23
C THR A 130 -19.21 -24.67 -11.64
N GLY A 131 -18.80 -24.38 -12.87
CA GLY A 131 -18.57 -23.01 -13.34
C GLY A 131 -19.80 -22.10 -13.35
N THR A 132 -19.58 -20.79 -13.18
CA THR A 132 -20.11 -19.63 -13.92
C THR A 132 -20.00 -18.36 -13.08
N GLY A 133 -19.61 -17.24 -13.70
CA GLY A 133 -19.90 -15.89 -13.18
C GLY A 133 -18.74 -14.91 -13.23
N ALA A 134 -18.68 -14.12 -14.29
CA ALA A 134 -17.70 -13.09 -14.52
C ALA A 134 -17.84 -11.86 -13.59
N SER A 135 -16.69 -11.33 -13.20
CA SER A 135 -16.40 -9.90 -12.97
C SER A 135 -17.14 -9.16 -11.84
N ALA A 136 -16.58 -9.24 -10.63
CA ALA A 136 -16.66 -8.15 -9.65
C ALA A 136 -15.22 -7.75 -9.27
N ARG A 137 -14.67 -6.84 -10.07
CA ARG A 137 -13.35 -6.21 -9.91
C ARG A 137 -13.40 -5.33 -8.65
N GLY A 138 -12.51 -5.56 -7.70
CA GLY A 138 -12.34 -4.75 -6.48
C GLY A 138 -11.95 -3.29 -6.79
N PRO A 139 -11.89 -2.42 -5.77
CA PRO A 139 -11.67 -0.98 -5.95
C PRO A 139 -10.35 -0.75 -6.68
N ALA A 140 -10.45 -0.12 -7.86
CA ALA A 140 -9.29 0.26 -8.65
C ALA A 140 -8.48 1.28 -7.85
N VAL A 141 -7.21 0.97 -7.59
CA VAL A 141 -6.27 1.96 -7.07
C VAL A 141 -6.17 3.11 -8.07
N GLU A 142 -6.23 4.34 -7.57
CA GLU A 142 -6.00 5.52 -8.39
C GLU A 142 -4.54 5.52 -8.84
N ARG A 143 -4.33 5.54 -10.16
CA ARG A 143 -3.00 5.76 -10.74
C ARG A 143 -2.79 7.26 -10.84
N ILE A 144 -1.83 7.76 -10.08
CA ILE A 144 -1.34 9.14 -10.17
C ILE A 144 -0.24 9.10 -11.23
N ASP A 145 -0.49 9.71 -12.39
CA ASP A 145 0.54 9.90 -13.41
C ASP A 145 1.52 10.98 -12.92
N LEU A 146 2.80 10.62 -12.74
CA LEU A 146 3.85 11.50 -12.19
C LEU A 146 4.67 12.20 -13.29
N ASP A 147 4.22 12.15 -14.54
CA ASP A 147 5.03 12.52 -15.70
C ASP A 147 4.78 13.95 -16.23
N GLU A 148 3.98 14.78 -15.52
CA GLU A 148 3.56 16.11 -16.01
C GLU A 148 3.82 17.24 -15.01
N ALA A 149 4.98 17.21 -14.35
CA ALA A 149 5.41 18.26 -13.42
C ALA A 149 6.83 18.81 -13.69
N ASP A 150 7.38 18.62 -14.90
CA ASP A 150 8.71 19.14 -15.29
C ASP A 150 8.70 19.86 -16.66
N ASP A 151 7.63 20.59 -17.01
CA ASP A 151 7.65 21.49 -18.18
C ASP A 151 6.96 22.84 -17.92
N ALA A 152 7.30 23.45 -16.78
CA ALA A 152 6.99 24.84 -16.50
C ALA A 152 8.30 25.57 -16.17
N GLY A 153 9.07 25.93 -17.21
CA GLY A 153 10.30 26.68 -17.03
C GLY A 153 10.89 27.22 -18.34
N ASP A 154 10.61 28.49 -18.59
CA ASP A 154 11.45 29.45 -19.34
C ASP A 154 11.26 29.53 -20.87
N GLU A 155 10.14 30.12 -21.27
CA GLU A 155 10.04 30.88 -22.51
C GLU A 155 10.71 32.25 -22.27
N SER A 156 12.04 32.33 -22.45
CA SER A 156 12.77 33.60 -22.54
C SER A 156 13.30 33.80 -23.97
N ASP A 157 12.46 34.48 -24.74
CA ASP A 157 12.71 35.11 -26.02
C ASP A 157 13.94 36.05 -25.91
N HIS A 158 15.03 35.78 -26.62
CA HIS A 158 16.04 36.76 -27.09
C HIS A 158 16.94 36.13 -28.16
N ASN A 159 16.60 36.30 -29.44
CA ASN A 159 17.53 36.13 -30.55
C ASN A 159 17.54 37.40 -31.40
N ASP A 160 18.51 38.29 -31.14
CA ASP A 160 18.86 39.42 -31.99
C ASP A 160 20.13 39.07 -32.78
N PRO A 161 20.03 38.81 -34.11
CA PRO A 161 21.19 38.60 -34.94
C PRO A 161 21.54 39.89 -35.70
N GLY A 162 22.37 40.75 -35.11
CA GLY A 162 23.24 41.61 -35.92
C GLY A 162 23.70 42.93 -35.33
N ALA A 163 24.98 43.00 -34.96
CA ALA A 163 25.87 44.11 -35.34
C ALA A 163 27.34 43.75 -35.11
N ASN A 164 28.11 43.80 -36.20
CA ASN A 164 29.56 43.61 -36.28
C ASN A 164 30.31 44.84 -35.72
N PRO A 165 31.61 44.73 -35.39
CA PRO A 165 32.63 45.03 -36.41
C PRO A 165 33.73 43.98 -36.61
#